data_AF-A0A2P5YVT2-F1
#
_entry.id   AF-A0A2P5YVT2-F1
#
_cell.length_a   1.000
_cell.length_b   1.000
_cell.length_c   1.000
_cell.angle_alpha   90.00
_cell.angle_beta   90.00
_cell.angle_gamma   90.00
#
_symmetry.space_group_name_H-M   'P 1'
#
loop_
_entity.id
_entity.type
_entity.pdbx_description
1 polymer ?
#
loop_
_entity_poly.entity_id
_entity_poly.type
_entity_poly.pdbx_seq_one_letter_code
_entity_poly.pdbx_strand_id
1 'polypeptide(L)'
;MDTNGATTSSAAGGGSTSKSSSKKHSRKPVYSRFTQQELPACKPILTPGLVIATFTIIGIIFIPLGLVSLSASEKVVEIVDRYDESCVPSDYSNDKLKFIQNPSINKSCVRTLTVPKLMKSPVFIYYQLDNYYQNHRRYVKSRSDKQLRSVSDEKSTKDCSPEDKTVDGPIVPCGLVAWSLFNDTYGFSVNSKTIEVNKHDIAWKSDKEHKFGSNVYPKNFQSGGLIGGAKLNSSVPLSKQDDLMVWMRTAALPTFRKLYGKIEQDLQANEKIQVVIQNNYNTYSFSGKKKLDIVLGNGKGTSNSRLMLEEDDRDLLDNDVQMEFADGLPSTGFSDRVQALLQNSMKSIMIKILGLKIGGLNAMLNKIYAVCLSYPFS
;
A
#
# COMPACT_ATOMS: atom_id res chain seq x y z
N MET A 1 -22.70 2.09 72.38
CA MET A 1 -22.85 3.18 73.38
C MET A 1 -23.41 4.36 72.64
N ASP A 2 -24.73 4.53 72.81
CA ASP A 2 -25.50 5.78 72.94
C ASP A 2 -25.30 6.90 71.90
N THR A 3 -26.32 7.58 71.34
CA THR A 3 -27.78 7.55 71.49
C THR A 3 -28.36 8.52 70.43
N ASN A 4 -29.54 8.17 69.92
CA ASN A 4 -30.69 8.98 69.47
C ASN A 4 -30.63 10.52 69.48
N GLY A 5 -31.34 11.17 68.54
CA GLY A 5 -31.74 12.58 68.71
C GLY A 5 -32.49 13.25 67.54
N ALA A 6 -33.79 12.93 67.45
CA ALA A 6 -34.91 13.58 66.76
C ALA A 6 -34.92 15.13 66.50
N THR A 7 -35.37 15.48 65.27
CA THR A 7 -36.52 16.35 64.90
C THR A 7 -36.59 17.87 65.21
N THR A 8 -37.12 18.61 64.20
CA THR A 8 -37.93 19.88 64.23
C THR A 8 -37.24 21.18 64.64
N SER A 9 -37.57 22.39 64.18
CA SER A 9 -38.36 22.96 63.07
C SER A 9 -38.23 24.49 63.16
N SER A 10 -38.48 25.17 62.03
CA SER A 10 -39.09 26.51 61.91
C SER A 10 -38.44 27.77 62.52
N ALA A 11 -38.03 28.64 61.58
CA ALA A 11 -38.51 30.02 61.38
C ALA A 11 -37.97 31.21 62.20
N ALA A 12 -37.34 32.11 61.42
CA ALA A 12 -37.51 33.57 61.37
C ALA A 12 -37.04 34.46 62.55
N GLY A 13 -36.22 35.46 62.21
CA GLY A 13 -36.00 36.65 63.04
C GLY A 13 -34.65 37.28 62.80
N GLY A 14 -34.63 38.43 62.11
CA GLY A 14 -33.43 39.12 61.64
C GLY A 14 -32.56 39.77 62.72
N GLY A 15 -31.39 40.23 62.29
CA GLY A 15 -30.46 41.00 63.11
C GLY A 15 -29.05 40.92 62.56
N SER A 16 -28.66 41.92 61.78
CA SER A 16 -27.31 42.13 61.28
C SER A 16 -26.28 42.11 62.41
N THR A 17 -25.28 41.24 62.32
CA THR A 17 -23.93 41.58 62.75
C THR A 17 -22.92 40.86 61.86
N SER A 18 -22.15 41.69 61.16
CA SER A 18 -20.94 41.34 60.45
C SER A 18 -20.01 40.52 61.33
N LYS A 19 -19.79 39.26 60.96
CA LYS A 19 -18.54 38.56 61.28
C LYS A 19 -17.85 38.27 59.98
N SER A 20 -16.75 38.99 59.76
CA SER A 20 -15.76 38.68 58.74
C SER A 20 -15.25 37.26 58.98
N SER A 21 -15.82 36.28 58.27
CA SER A 21 -15.12 35.03 58.05
C SER A 21 -14.09 35.30 56.97
N SER A 22 -12.83 35.45 57.38
CA SER A 22 -11.70 35.34 56.47
C SER A 22 -11.91 34.04 55.68
N LYS A 23 -12.24 34.14 54.38
CA LYS A 23 -12.26 32.98 53.49
C LYS A 23 -10.84 32.43 53.50
N LYS A 24 -10.59 31.40 54.32
CA LYS A 24 -9.34 30.64 54.27
C LYS A 24 -9.22 30.16 52.82
N HIS A 25 -8.25 30.69 52.07
CA HIS A 25 -7.89 30.12 50.78
C HIS A 25 -7.44 28.68 51.04
N SER A 26 -8.36 27.75 50.82
CA SER A 26 -8.06 26.35 50.93
C SER A 26 -7.10 26.02 49.80
N ARG A 27 -5.88 25.62 50.17
CA ARG A 27 -4.92 25.01 49.23
C ARG A 27 -5.30 23.56 48.89
N LYS A 28 -6.47 23.09 49.36
CA LYS A 28 -6.96 21.74 49.07
C LYS A 28 -7.34 21.68 47.59
N PRO A 29 -6.78 20.74 46.81
CA PRO A 29 -7.18 20.54 45.42
C PRO A 29 -8.66 20.15 45.34
N VAL A 30 -9.30 20.50 44.23
CA VAL A 30 -10.71 20.14 43.95
C VAL A 30 -10.83 18.62 43.90
N TYR A 31 -11.76 18.07 44.68
CA TYR A 31 -12.00 16.63 44.71
C TYR A 31 -12.76 16.20 43.45
N SER A 32 -12.13 15.36 42.63
CA SER A 32 -12.77 14.54 41.61
C SER A 32 -12.07 13.19 41.57
N ARG A 33 -12.77 12.12 41.13
CA ARG A 33 -12.14 10.80 41.00
C ARG A 33 -10.91 10.82 40.07
N PHE A 34 -10.88 11.76 39.12
CA PHE A 34 -9.71 11.99 38.28
C PHE A 34 -8.56 12.67 39.05
N THR A 35 -8.83 13.74 39.80
CA THR A 35 -7.79 14.46 40.56
C THR A 35 -7.27 13.67 41.76
N GLN A 36 -8.05 12.72 42.27
CA GLN A 36 -7.65 11.78 43.32
C GLN A 36 -7.09 10.45 42.78
N GLN A 37 -7.06 10.26 41.45
CA GLN A 37 -6.61 9.01 40.81
C GLN A 37 -7.42 7.77 41.25
N GLU A 38 -8.71 7.95 41.54
CA GLU A 38 -9.67 6.93 41.97
C GLU A 38 -10.62 6.51 40.83
N LEU A 39 -10.19 6.65 39.58
CA LEU A 39 -10.98 6.17 38.44
C LEU A 39 -11.08 4.63 38.47
N PRO A 40 -12.24 4.06 38.15
CA PRO A 40 -12.38 2.61 38.04
C PRO A 40 -11.48 2.11 36.92
N ALA A 41 -10.53 1.24 37.27
CA ALA A 41 -9.61 0.63 36.33
C ALA A 41 -9.56 -0.87 36.57
N CYS A 42 -9.66 -1.66 35.51
CA CYS A 42 -9.39 -3.10 35.60
C CYS A 42 -7.86 -3.29 35.67
N LYS A 43 -7.39 -3.98 36.71
CA LYS A 43 -5.98 -4.30 36.92
C LYS A 43 -5.78 -5.80 36.74
N PRO A 44 -5.64 -6.31 35.51
CA PRO A 44 -5.51 -7.74 35.27
C PRO A 44 -4.18 -8.23 35.86
N ILE A 45 -4.24 -9.18 36.79
CA ILE A 45 -3.07 -9.88 37.31
C ILE A 45 -2.80 -11.07 36.38
N LEU A 46 -1.71 -11.01 35.62
CA LEU A 46 -1.31 -12.08 34.71
C LEU A 46 -0.73 -13.25 35.51
N THR A 47 -1.58 -14.21 35.87
CA THR A 47 -1.13 -15.45 36.50
C THR A 47 -0.54 -16.41 35.46
N PRO A 48 0.43 -17.26 35.83
CA PRO A 48 1.05 -18.21 34.89
C PRO A 48 0.03 -19.09 34.17
N GLY A 49 -1.01 -19.56 34.87
CA GLY A 49 -2.05 -20.40 34.27
C GLY A 49 -2.86 -19.71 33.18
N LEU A 50 -3.21 -18.42 33.36
CA LEU A 50 -3.92 -17.63 32.35
C LEU A 50 -3.02 -17.42 31.11
N VAL A 51 -1.75 -17.07 31.33
CA VAL A 51 -0.79 -16.83 30.26
C VAL A 51 -0.53 -18.08 29.43
N ILE A 52 -0.34 -19.24 30.08
CA ILE A 52 -0.18 -20.54 29.40
C ILE A 52 -1.40 -20.83 28.54
N ALA A 53 -2.61 -20.71 29.09
CA ALA A 53 -3.85 -20.96 28.34
C ALA A 53 -3.99 -20.04 27.12
N THR A 54 -3.66 -18.75 27.26
CA THR A 54 -3.70 -17.80 26.14
C THR A 54 -2.70 -18.18 25.04
N PHE A 55 -1.45 -18.50 25.39
CA PHE A 55 -0.46 -18.93 24.39
C PHE A 55 -0.83 -20.25 23.73
N THR A 56 -1.40 -21.21 24.46
CA THR A 56 -1.89 -22.47 23.88
C THR A 56 -3.00 -22.21 22.86
N ILE A 57 -3.95 -21.33 23.15
CA ILE A 57 -5.02 -20.97 22.20
C ILE A 57 -4.44 -20.29 20.96
N ILE A 58 -3.52 -19.33 21.12
CA ILE A 58 -2.85 -18.67 19.98
C ILE A 58 -2.11 -19.70 19.13
N GLY A 59 -1.39 -20.64 19.75
CA GLY A 59 -0.71 -21.73 19.06
C GLY A 59 -1.67 -22.62 18.26
N ILE A 60 -2.77 -23.06 18.86
CA ILE A 60 -3.78 -23.89 18.19
C ILE A 60 -4.38 -23.19 16.97
N ILE A 61 -4.50 -21.86 16.97
CA ILE A 61 -5.03 -21.09 15.83
C ILE A 61 -3.95 -20.83 14.77
N PHE A 62 -2.75 -20.40 15.18
CA PHE A 62 -1.71 -19.95 14.26
C PHE A 62 -0.92 -21.09 13.62
N ILE A 63 -0.79 -22.25 14.26
CA ILE A 63 -0.14 -23.43 13.65
C ILE A 63 -0.87 -23.89 12.38
N PRO A 64 -2.18 -24.21 12.39
CA PRO A 64 -2.87 -24.63 11.17
C PRO A 64 -2.94 -23.52 10.11
N LEU A 65 -3.11 -22.25 10.52
CA LEU A 65 -3.07 -21.12 9.61
C LEU A 65 -1.70 -21.01 8.92
N GLY A 66 -0.62 -21.16 9.67
CA GLY A 66 0.76 -21.17 9.17
C GLY A 66 0.99 -22.31 8.18
N LEU A 67 0.53 -23.53 8.49
CA LEU A 67 0.65 -24.69 7.59
C LEU A 67 -0.12 -24.50 6.28
N VAL A 68 -1.35 -23.98 6.34
CA VAL A 68 -2.15 -23.66 5.14
C VAL A 68 -1.46 -22.59 4.30
N SER A 69 -0.93 -21.54 4.94
CA SER A 69 -0.21 -20.45 4.27
C SER A 69 1.08 -20.96 3.61
N LEU A 70 1.85 -21.80 4.29
CA LEU A 70 3.08 -22.39 3.77
C LEU A 70 2.77 -23.29 2.56
N SER A 71 1.77 -24.17 2.67
CA SER A 71 1.34 -25.03 1.56
C SER A 71 0.86 -24.22 0.35
N ALA A 72 0.17 -23.10 0.59
CA ALA A 72 -0.26 -22.20 -0.49
C ALA A 72 0.94 -21.48 -1.15
N SER A 73 1.96 -21.11 -0.36
CA SER A 73 3.19 -20.48 -0.83
C SER A 73 4.03 -21.41 -1.72
N GLU A 74 4.20 -22.67 -1.34
CA GLU A 74 5.00 -23.65 -2.09
C GLU A 74 4.40 -24.06 -3.45
N LYS A 75 3.09 -23.82 -3.63
CA LYS A 75 2.40 -24.09 -4.90
C LYS A 75 2.62 -23.00 -5.95
N VAL A 76 3.18 -21.85 -5.59
CA VAL A 76 3.46 -20.78 -6.53
C VAL A 76 4.62 -21.19 -7.43
N VAL A 77 4.39 -21.09 -8.74
CA VAL A 77 5.42 -21.33 -9.75
C VAL A 77 5.86 -19.99 -10.29
N GLU A 78 7.17 -19.75 -10.26
CA GLU A 78 7.79 -18.51 -10.73
C GLU A 78 9.06 -18.85 -11.53
N ILE A 79 9.24 -18.13 -12.63
CA ILE A 79 10.43 -18.18 -13.48
C ILE A 79 11.05 -16.78 -13.45
N VAL A 80 12.29 -16.66 -13.00
CA VAL A 80 13.03 -15.39 -12.94
C VAL A 80 14.24 -15.49 -13.88
N ASP A 81 14.32 -14.64 -14.90
CA ASP A 81 15.47 -14.54 -15.80
C ASP A 81 16.10 -13.14 -15.73
N ARG A 82 17.37 -13.09 -15.33
CA ARG A 82 18.15 -11.85 -15.35
C ARG A 82 18.74 -11.62 -16.74
N TYR A 83 18.25 -10.59 -17.42
CA TYR A 83 18.60 -10.36 -18.82
C TYR A 83 19.52 -9.13 -19.04
N ASP A 84 19.70 -8.26 -18.05
CA ASP A 84 20.52 -7.04 -18.23
C ASP A 84 21.97 -7.31 -18.65
N GLU A 85 22.60 -8.38 -18.17
CA GLU A 85 23.97 -8.74 -18.58
C GLU A 85 23.98 -9.63 -19.81
N SER A 86 23.05 -10.58 -19.86
CA SER A 86 22.94 -11.57 -20.94
C SER A 86 22.58 -10.96 -22.30
N CYS A 87 21.94 -9.79 -22.30
CA CYS A 87 21.49 -9.08 -23.49
C CYS A 87 22.45 -7.97 -23.94
N VAL A 88 23.69 -7.95 -23.43
CA VAL A 88 24.76 -7.10 -23.93
C VAL A 88 25.71 -7.95 -24.78
N PRO A 89 26.01 -7.56 -26.03
CA PRO A 89 26.99 -8.28 -26.86
C PRO A 89 28.38 -8.31 -26.21
N SER A 90 29.16 -9.35 -26.52
CA SER A 90 30.53 -9.54 -26.00
C SER A 90 31.39 -8.28 -26.17
N ASP A 91 31.28 -7.63 -27.32
CA ASP A 91 32.07 -6.46 -27.72
C ASP A 91 31.85 -5.24 -26.81
N TYR A 92 30.70 -5.19 -26.12
CA TYR A 92 30.32 -4.12 -25.21
C TYR A 92 30.29 -4.55 -23.74
N SER A 93 30.83 -5.73 -23.41
CA SER A 93 30.80 -6.25 -22.03
C SER A 93 31.49 -5.33 -21.02
N ASN A 94 32.57 -4.66 -21.46
CA ASN A 94 33.34 -3.71 -20.65
C ASN A 94 32.76 -2.27 -20.66
N ASP A 95 31.89 -1.95 -21.63
CA ASP A 95 31.29 -0.63 -21.77
C ASP A 95 29.80 -0.75 -22.16
N LYS A 96 29.01 -1.20 -21.18
CA LYS A 96 27.56 -1.39 -21.32
C LYS A 96 26.82 -0.06 -21.56
N LEU A 97 27.41 1.05 -21.11
CA LEU A 97 26.83 2.39 -21.27
C LEU A 97 26.85 2.83 -22.74
N LYS A 98 27.97 2.61 -23.43
CA LYS A 98 28.06 2.91 -24.87
C LYS A 98 27.08 2.08 -25.70
N PHE A 99 26.84 0.82 -25.33
CA PHE A 99 25.83 -0.02 -25.97
C PHE A 99 24.41 0.53 -25.80
N ILE A 100 24.00 0.80 -24.55
CA ILE A 100 22.61 1.18 -24.27
C ILE A 100 22.27 2.57 -24.81
N GLN A 101 23.24 3.50 -24.80
CA GLN A 101 23.05 4.88 -25.25
C GLN A 101 23.09 5.03 -26.77
N ASN A 102 23.64 4.06 -27.51
CA ASN A 102 23.73 4.15 -28.97
C ASN A 102 22.38 3.82 -29.63
N PRO A 103 21.71 4.77 -30.30
CA PRO A 103 20.41 4.53 -30.92
C PRO A 103 20.49 3.65 -32.18
N SER A 104 21.65 3.60 -32.85
CA SER A 104 21.84 2.84 -34.09
C SER A 104 22.00 1.33 -33.87
N ILE A 105 22.29 0.90 -32.64
CA ILE A 105 22.45 -0.52 -32.30
C ILE A 105 21.11 -1.11 -31.91
N ASN A 106 20.78 -2.25 -32.53
CA ASN A 106 19.62 -3.06 -32.17
C ASN A 106 19.84 -3.68 -30.78
N LYS A 107 18.88 -3.47 -29.88
CA LYS A 107 18.90 -3.92 -28.49
C LYS A 107 18.07 -5.19 -28.26
N SER A 108 17.71 -5.85 -29.36
CA SER A 108 16.96 -7.11 -29.34
C SER A 108 17.83 -8.26 -28.83
N CYS A 109 17.26 -9.06 -27.95
CA CYS A 109 17.90 -10.18 -27.31
C CYS A 109 16.90 -11.33 -27.17
N VAL A 110 17.33 -12.56 -27.43
CA VAL A 110 16.47 -13.74 -27.32
C VAL A 110 16.89 -14.56 -26.11
N ARG A 111 15.93 -14.88 -25.24
CA ARG A 111 16.09 -15.71 -24.05
C ARG A 111 15.22 -16.94 -24.18
N THR A 112 15.74 -18.10 -23.79
CA THR A 112 14.98 -19.36 -23.77
C THR A 112 14.75 -19.77 -22.33
N LEU A 113 13.49 -19.78 -21.91
CA LEU A 113 13.05 -20.13 -20.57
C LEU A 113 12.35 -21.48 -20.61
N THR A 114 12.57 -22.32 -19.59
CA THR A 114 11.90 -23.62 -19.48
C THR A 114 10.87 -23.55 -18.36
N VAL A 115 9.64 -23.95 -18.65
CA VAL A 115 8.54 -23.96 -17.68
C VAL A 115 8.73 -25.15 -16.72
N PRO A 116 8.96 -24.93 -15.41
CA PRO A 116 9.30 -26.04 -14.51
C PRO A 116 8.09 -26.91 -14.17
N LYS A 117 6.89 -26.32 -14.12
CA LYS A 117 5.62 -26.97 -13.77
C LYS A 117 4.49 -26.29 -14.53
N LEU A 118 3.38 -27.00 -14.75
CA LEU A 118 2.19 -26.45 -15.40
C LEU A 118 1.78 -25.11 -14.77
N MET A 119 1.69 -24.06 -15.58
CA MET A 119 1.20 -22.75 -15.19
C MET A 119 -0.16 -22.53 -15.85
N LYS A 120 -1.23 -22.54 -15.05
CA LYS A 120 -2.59 -22.27 -15.53
C LYS A 120 -2.81 -20.78 -15.79
N SER A 121 -3.59 -20.48 -16.82
CA SER A 121 -4.03 -19.13 -17.16
C SER A 121 -4.90 -18.50 -16.05
N PRO A 122 -4.80 -17.18 -15.81
CA PRO A 122 -3.86 -16.25 -16.44
C PRO A 122 -2.45 -16.34 -15.84
N VAL A 123 -1.42 -16.31 -16.68
CA VAL A 123 -0.02 -16.23 -16.24
C VAL A 123 0.45 -14.78 -16.27
N PHE A 124 0.94 -14.26 -15.16
CA PHE A 124 1.34 -12.86 -15.04
C PHE A 124 2.81 -12.66 -15.37
N ILE A 125 3.10 -11.60 -16.10
CA ILE A 125 4.46 -11.19 -16.48
C ILE A 125 4.80 -9.94 -15.68
N TYR A 126 5.91 -9.95 -14.97
CA TYR A 126 6.45 -8.80 -14.28
C TYR A 126 7.83 -8.47 -14.83
N TYR A 127 8.17 -7.18 -14.84
CA TYR A 127 9.55 -6.75 -14.89
C TYR A 127 9.99 -6.37 -13.47
N GLN A 128 11.18 -6.81 -13.10
CA GLN A 128 11.82 -6.45 -11.84
C GLN A 128 13.02 -5.54 -12.11
N LEU A 129 13.06 -4.43 -11.37
CA LEU A 129 14.20 -3.52 -11.32
C LEU A 129 14.84 -3.61 -9.94
N ASP A 130 16.16 -3.72 -9.92
CA ASP A 130 16.97 -3.65 -8.70
C ASP A 130 17.78 -2.35 -8.68
N ASN A 131 18.10 -1.88 -7.47
CA ASN A 131 18.86 -0.65 -7.22
C ASN A 131 18.23 0.60 -7.86
N TYR A 132 16.90 0.67 -7.88
CA TYR A 132 16.14 1.78 -8.44
C TYR A 132 15.28 2.44 -7.34
N TYR A 133 15.66 3.64 -6.92
CA TYR A 133 15.06 4.30 -5.76
C TYR A 133 13.79 5.11 -6.10
N GLN A 134 12.69 4.43 -6.45
CA GLN A 134 11.39 5.10 -6.64
C GLN A 134 10.89 5.78 -5.36
N ASN A 135 11.29 5.27 -4.19
CA ASN A 135 10.92 5.81 -2.88
C ASN A 135 11.69 7.08 -2.47
N HIS A 136 12.64 7.55 -3.29
CA HIS A 136 13.40 8.75 -2.95
C HIS A 136 12.47 9.98 -2.91
N ARG A 137 12.54 10.77 -1.81
CA ARG A 137 11.62 11.89 -1.55
C ARG A 137 11.44 12.86 -2.73
N ARG A 138 12.53 13.21 -3.42
CA ARG A 138 12.45 14.12 -4.58
C ARG A 138 11.81 13.46 -5.80
N TYR A 139 11.99 12.15 -5.97
CA TYR A 139 11.42 11.40 -7.07
C TYR A 139 9.90 11.25 -6.87
N VAL A 140 9.45 10.75 -5.70
CA VAL A 140 8.03 10.59 -5.37
C VAL A 140 7.24 11.89 -5.49
N LYS A 141 7.84 13.00 -5.04
CA LYS A 141 7.21 14.33 -5.12
C LYS A 141 7.14 14.89 -6.55
N SER A 142 7.97 14.41 -7.47
CA SER A 142 8.06 14.94 -8.83
C SER A 142 6.95 14.38 -9.73
N ARG A 143 5.73 14.81 -9.45
CA ARG A 143 4.49 14.53 -10.21
C ARG A 143 3.41 15.54 -9.81
N SER A 144 2.33 15.63 -10.60
CA SER A 144 1.18 16.47 -10.27
C SER A 144 -0.12 15.69 -10.33
N ASP A 145 -0.65 15.30 -9.17
CA ASP A 145 -1.89 14.52 -9.10
C ASP A 145 -3.13 15.33 -9.55
N LYS A 146 -3.06 16.67 -9.53
CA LYS A 146 -4.10 17.53 -10.11
C LYS A 146 -4.08 17.46 -11.64
N GLN A 147 -2.88 17.55 -12.23
CA GLN A 147 -2.67 17.45 -13.67
C GLN A 147 -3.11 16.08 -14.23
N LEU A 148 -2.83 15.00 -13.49
CA LEU A 148 -3.22 13.64 -13.89
C LEU A 148 -4.75 13.46 -13.93
N ARG A 149 -5.49 14.16 -13.07
CA ARG A 149 -6.95 14.02 -12.93
C ARG A 149 -7.74 14.91 -13.86
N SER A 150 -7.30 16.15 -14.09
CA SER A 150 -8.10 17.16 -14.79
C SER A 150 -7.29 17.99 -15.78
N VAL A 151 -7.90 18.24 -16.94
CA VAL A 151 -7.37 19.13 -17.98
C VAL A 151 -7.27 20.58 -17.50
N SER A 152 -8.12 21.02 -16.58
CA SER A 152 -8.07 22.37 -16.00
C SER A 152 -6.74 22.66 -15.30
N ASP A 153 -6.11 21.62 -14.76
CA ASP A 153 -4.90 21.69 -13.95
C ASP A 153 -3.65 21.32 -14.74
N GLU A 154 -3.72 21.36 -16.08
CA GLU A 154 -2.60 21.05 -16.97
C GLU A 154 -1.32 21.84 -16.63
N LYS A 155 -1.50 23.09 -16.19
CA LYS A 155 -0.42 24.02 -15.81
C LYS A 155 0.04 23.88 -14.36
N SER A 156 -0.58 23.01 -13.56
CA SER A 156 -0.23 22.80 -12.15
C SER A 156 1.03 21.94 -12.03
N THR A 157 2.19 22.45 -12.43
CA THR A 157 3.45 21.67 -12.56
C THR A 157 4.51 22.01 -11.51
N LYS A 158 4.15 22.74 -10.45
CA LYS A 158 5.08 23.26 -9.43
C LYS A 158 6.05 22.21 -8.86
N ASP A 159 5.55 21.02 -8.56
CA ASP A 159 6.34 19.95 -7.95
C ASP A 159 7.05 19.05 -9.00
N CYS A 160 6.77 19.23 -10.29
CA CYS A 160 7.27 18.38 -11.38
C CYS A 160 8.69 18.71 -11.87
N SER A 161 9.35 19.73 -11.33
CA SER A 161 10.73 20.08 -11.71
C SER A 161 11.66 18.86 -11.58
N PRO A 162 12.63 18.67 -12.50
CA PRO A 162 12.94 19.51 -13.67
C PRO A 162 12.09 19.23 -14.92
N GLU A 163 11.27 18.17 -14.94
CA GLU A 163 10.50 17.75 -16.11
C GLU A 163 9.06 18.30 -16.03
N ASP A 164 8.94 19.62 -15.84
CA ASP A 164 7.68 20.33 -15.67
C ASP A 164 7.12 20.89 -16.99
N LYS A 165 7.98 21.35 -17.90
CA LYS A 165 7.61 21.99 -19.17
C LYS A 165 8.71 21.92 -20.23
N THR A 166 8.32 22.02 -21.49
CA THR A 166 9.21 22.28 -22.63
C THR A 166 9.09 23.75 -23.09
N VAL A 167 9.79 24.10 -24.17
CA VAL A 167 9.63 25.41 -24.84
C VAL A 167 8.18 25.61 -25.33
N ASP A 168 7.52 24.53 -25.74
CA ASP A 168 6.18 24.55 -26.35
C ASP A 168 5.03 24.51 -25.32
N GLY A 169 5.33 24.34 -24.03
CA GLY A 169 4.32 24.34 -22.96
C GLY A 169 4.56 23.29 -21.87
N PRO A 170 3.59 23.07 -20.97
CA PRO A 170 3.70 22.07 -19.91
C PRO A 170 3.86 20.66 -20.49
N ILE A 171 4.62 19.82 -19.79
CA ILE A 171 4.71 18.39 -20.08
C ILE A 171 3.49 17.72 -19.44
N VAL A 172 2.81 16.83 -20.16
CA VAL A 172 1.68 16.06 -19.63
C VAL A 172 1.91 14.58 -19.95
N PRO A 173 1.94 13.68 -18.95
CA PRO A 173 2.10 13.96 -17.52
C PRO A 173 3.50 14.49 -17.16
N CYS A 174 3.59 15.48 -16.27
CA CYS A 174 4.86 16.06 -15.82
C CYS A 174 5.53 15.25 -14.70
N GLY A 175 6.83 15.50 -14.53
CA GLY A 175 7.62 15.05 -13.39
C GLY A 175 8.44 13.78 -13.65
N LEU A 176 9.46 13.59 -12.81
CA LEU A 176 10.45 12.50 -12.94
C LEU A 176 9.83 11.11 -12.88
N VAL A 177 8.74 10.94 -12.12
CA VAL A 177 8.06 9.64 -12.03
C VAL A 177 7.56 9.24 -13.41
N ALA A 178 6.80 10.12 -14.08
CA ALA A 178 6.31 9.82 -15.41
C ALA A 178 7.45 9.81 -16.45
N TRP A 179 8.37 10.77 -16.39
CA TRP A 179 9.43 10.94 -17.38
C TRP A 179 10.38 9.74 -17.50
N SER A 180 10.57 8.99 -16.41
CA SER A 180 11.43 7.81 -16.39
C SER A 180 10.70 6.50 -16.67
N LEU A 181 9.54 6.57 -17.36
CA LEU A 181 8.71 5.42 -17.70
C LEU A 181 9.51 4.26 -18.33
N PHE A 182 9.35 3.06 -17.77
CA PHE A 182 10.00 1.85 -18.26
C PHE A 182 9.69 1.57 -19.74
N ASN A 183 10.71 1.22 -20.53
CA ASN A 183 10.60 1.16 -22.00
C ASN A 183 11.17 -0.11 -22.65
N ASP A 184 11.48 -1.15 -21.87
CA ASP A 184 11.73 -2.46 -22.47
C ASP A 184 10.41 -3.08 -22.94
N THR A 185 10.51 -3.95 -23.95
CA THR A 185 9.37 -4.72 -24.43
C THR A 185 9.70 -6.21 -24.48
N TYR A 186 8.66 -7.03 -24.30
CA TYR A 186 8.75 -8.48 -24.27
C TYR A 186 7.79 -9.08 -25.29
N GLY A 187 8.31 -9.90 -26.20
CA GLY A 187 7.53 -10.76 -27.09
C GLY A 187 7.73 -12.22 -26.70
N PHE A 188 6.66 -13.00 -26.65
CA PHE A 188 6.70 -14.40 -26.22
C PHE A 188 6.33 -15.31 -27.39
N SER A 189 7.02 -16.44 -27.49
CA SER A 189 6.69 -17.48 -28.46
C SER A 189 7.00 -18.87 -27.89
N VAL A 190 6.19 -19.84 -28.29
CA VAL A 190 6.32 -21.24 -27.88
C VAL A 190 6.17 -22.08 -29.13
N ASN A 191 7.14 -22.98 -29.38
CA ASN A 191 7.18 -23.79 -30.60
C ASN A 191 7.00 -22.96 -31.89
N SER A 192 7.65 -21.78 -31.95
CA SER A 192 7.56 -20.80 -33.05
C SER A 192 6.17 -20.18 -33.26
N LYS A 193 5.22 -20.40 -32.35
CA LYS A 193 3.92 -19.72 -32.33
C LYS A 193 3.98 -18.55 -31.34
N THR A 194 3.66 -17.35 -31.82
CA THR A 194 3.59 -16.16 -30.98
C THR A 194 2.46 -16.29 -29.95
N ILE A 195 2.79 -15.95 -28.70
CA ILE A 195 1.83 -15.84 -27.60
C ILE A 195 1.53 -14.35 -27.42
N GLU A 196 0.25 -14.01 -27.44
CA GLU A 196 -0.21 -12.65 -27.18
C GLU A 196 -0.10 -12.31 -25.69
N VAL A 197 0.48 -11.13 -25.40
CA VAL A 197 0.51 -10.58 -24.05
C VAL A 197 -0.59 -9.55 -23.93
N ASN A 198 -1.59 -9.86 -23.11
CA ASN A 198 -2.66 -8.93 -22.81
C ASN A 198 -2.14 -7.87 -21.81
N LYS A 199 -2.10 -6.61 -22.25
CA LYS A 199 -1.71 -5.45 -21.44
C LYS A 199 -2.89 -4.62 -20.94
N HIS A 200 -4.11 -5.12 -21.12
CA HIS A 200 -5.33 -4.51 -20.61
C HIS A 200 -5.68 -5.06 -19.23
N ASP A 201 -6.27 -4.18 -18.42
CA ASP A 201 -6.73 -4.48 -17.05
C ASP A 201 -5.61 -4.98 -16.14
N ILE A 202 -4.40 -4.43 -16.34
CA ILE A 202 -3.25 -4.63 -15.46
C ILE A 202 -3.12 -3.52 -14.41
N ALA A 203 -3.72 -2.36 -14.67
CA ALA A 203 -3.80 -1.28 -13.71
C ALA A 203 -5.04 -1.43 -12.81
N TRP A 204 -4.93 -0.88 -11.60
CA TRP A 204 -6.01 -0.91 -10.63
C TRP A 204 -7.21 -0.11 -11.10
N LYS A 205 -8.41 -0.65 -10.86
CA LYS A 205 -9.67 0.01 -11.23
C LYS A 205 -9.79 1.42 -10.64
N SER A 206 -9.36 1.62 -9.40
CA SER A 206 -9.35 2.93 -8.73
C SER A 206 -8.41 3.94 -9.41
N ASP A 207 -7.28 3.49 -9.94
CA ASP A 207 -6.36 4.36 -10.68
C ASP A 207 -7.04 4.83 -11.99
N LYS A 208 -7.66 3.89 -12.72
CA LYS A 208 -8.39 4.15 -13.97
C LYS A 208 -9.57 5.12 -13.79
N GLU A 209 -10.30 4.99 -12.70
CA GLU A 209 -11.57 5.72 -12.49
C GLU A 209 -11.41 7.03 -11.70
N HIS A 210 -10.37 7.14 -10.86
CA HIS A 210 -10.26 8.26 -9.90
C HIS A 210 -8.91 8.99 -9.89
N LYS A 211 -7.81 8.36 -10.32
CA LYS A 211 -6.48 9.01 -10.31
C LYS A 211 -6.09 9.57 -11.67
N PHE A 212 -6.50 8.94 -12.76
CA PHE A 212 -6.17 9.37 -14.12
C PHE A 212 -7.43 9.82 -14.87
N GLY A 213 -7.40 11.02 -15.41
CA GLY A 213 -8.53 11.61 -16.13
C GLY A 213 -8.75 10.97 -17.49
N SER A 214 -10.01 10.71 -17.84
CA SER A 214 -10.42 10.13 -19.13
C SER A 214 -10.33 11.10 -20.31
N ASN A 215 -10.19 12.38 -20.04
CA ASN A 215 -10.03 13.47 -21.01
C ASN A 215 -8.65 14.13 -20.94
N VAL A 216 -7.70 13.59 -20.16
CA VAL A 216 -6.32 14.07 -20.09
C VAL A 216 -5.46 13.26 -21.06
N TYR A 217 -4.78 13.95 -21.99
CA TYR A 217 -3.97 13.33 -23.04
C TYR A 217 -2.50 13.73 -22.90
N PRO A 218 -1.55 12.85 -23.25
CA PRO A 218 -0.14 13.21 -23.23
C PRO A 218 0.20 14.36 -24.17
N LYS A 219 1.00 15.32 -23.69
CA LYS A 219 1.48 16.50 -24.44
C LYS A 219 2.93 16.78 -24.11
N ASN A 220 3.73 17.15 -25.12
CA ASN A 220 5.14 17.50 -24.96
C ASN A 220 5.99 16.45 -24.20
N PHE A 221 5.53 15.20 -24.15
CA PHE A 221 6.14 14.14 -23.35
C PHE A 221 7.23 13.43 -24.15
N GLN A 222 8.45 13.34 -23.61
CA GLN A 222 9.61 12.75 -24.28
C GLN A 222 9.90 13.37 -25.67
N SER A 223 9.60 14.66 -25.85
CA SER A 223 9.82 15.40 -27.09
C SER A 223 11.10 16.23 -27.11
N GLY A 224 11.77 16.39 -25.95
CA GLY A 224 13.02 17.12 -25.82
C GLY A 224 14.26 16.32 -26.23
N GLY A 225 15.43 16.95 -26.11
CA GLY A 225 16.72 16.29 -26.41
C GLY A 225 17.10 15.19 -25.41
N LEU A 226 16.66 15.30 -24.16
CA LEU A 226 16.79 14.24 -23.16
C LEU A 226 15.53 13.35 -23.19
N ILE A 227 15.70 12.06 -23.41
CA ILE A 227 14.63 11.06 -23.34
C ILE A 227 14.88 10.20 -22.10
N GLY A 228 13.94 10.23 -21.15
CA GLY A 228 14.05 9.50 -19.89
C GLY A 228 13.51 8.07 -19.93
N GLY A 229 12.67 7.74 -20.91
CA GLY A 229 11.91 6.49 -20.90
C GLY A 229 11.05 6.26 -22.13
N ALA A 230 9.93 5.55 -21.94
CA ALA A 230 9.00 5.23 -23.02
C ALA A 230 8.19 6.46 -23.44
N LYS A 231 7.76 6.48 -24.70
CA LYS A 231 6.81 7.47 -25.21
C LYS A 231 5.39 6.99 -24.96
N LEU A 232 4.50 7.93 -24.60
CA LEU A 232 3.07 7.67 -24.47
C LEU A 232 2.35 7.93 -25.80
N ASN A 233 1.20 7.29 -25.99
CA ASN A 233 0.38 7.53 -27.16
C ASN A 233 -0.46 8.81 -26.97
N SER A 234 -0.16 9.87 -27.72
CA SER A 234 -0.87 11.16 -27.63
C SER A 234 -2.35 11.10 -28.01
N SER A 235 -2.79 10.08 -28.76
CA SER A 235 -4.18 9.90 -29.17
C SER A 235 -5.03 9.13 -28.13
N VAL A 236 -4.42 8.64 -27.06
CA VAL A 236 -5.07 7.82 -26.02
C VAL A 236 -5.01 8.56 -24.67
N PRO A 237 -6.12 8.69 -23.94
CA PRO A 237 -6.10 9.38 -22.65
C PRO A 237 -5.31 8.60 -21.60
N LEU A 238 -4.80 9.29 -20.58
CA LEU A 238 -3.95 8.68 -19.54
C LEU A 238 -4.66 7.52 -18.81
N SER A 239 -5.97 7.60 -18.59
CA SER A 239 -6.76 6.55 -17.93
C SER A 239 -6.88 5.24 -18.71
N LYS A 240 -6.45 5.21 -19.98
CA LYS A 240 -6.42 4.01 -20.82
C LYS A 240 -5.00 3.49 -21.07
N GLN A 241 -3.98 4.14 -20.52
CA GLN A 241 -2.58 3.72 -20.65
C GLN A 241 -2.15 2.97 -19.39
N ASP A 242 -2.51 1.69 -19.31
CA ASP A 242 -2.31 0.88 -18.10
C ASP A 242 -0.83 0.78 -17.66
N ASP A 243 0.11 0.70 -18.61
CA ASP A 243 1.54 0.69 -18.33
C ASP A 243 2.00 1.94 -17.54
N LEU A 244 1.48 3.11 -17.91
CA LEU A 244 1.75 4.36 -17.22
C LEU A 244 1.24 4.29 -15.79
N MET A 245 -0.01 3.82 -15.59
CA MET A 245 -0.63 3.76 -14.26
C MET A 245 0.13 2.80 -13.33
N VAL A 246 0.53 1.63 -13.84
CA VAL A 246 1.37 0.68 -13.09
C VAL A 246 2.73 1.30 -12.73
N TRP A 247 3.34 2.06 -13.64
CA TRP A 247 4.62 2.72 -13.38
C TRP A 247 4.51 3.84 -12.35
N MET A 248 3.48 4.69 -12.46
CA MET A 248 3.24 5.86 -11.60
C MET A 248 2.97 5.50 -10.14
N ARG A 249 2.56 4.25 -9.86
CA ARG A 249 2.53 3.71 -8.50
C ARG A 249 3.95 3.44 -8.01
N THR A 250 4.53 4.39 -7.30
CA THR A 250 5.91 4.30 -6.80
C THR A 250 6.10 3.15 -5.83
N ALA A 251 7.13 2.33 -6.04
CA ALA A 251 7.48 1.25 -5.11
C ALA A 251 8.12 1.79 -3.81
N ALA A 252 7.84 1.11 -2.70
CA ALA A 252 8.40 1.45 -1.38
C ALA A 252 9.87 1.05 -1.20
N LEU A 253 10.36 0.10 -1.99
CA LEU A 253 11.71 -0.48 -1.89
C LEU A 253 12.51 -0.26 -3.19
N PRO A 254 13.86 -0.25 -3.12
CA PRO A 254 14.71 -0.06 -4.29
C PRO A 254 14.77 -1.28 -5.24
N THR A 255 14.33 -2.43 -4.76
CA THR A 255 14.05 -3.62 -5.56
C THR A 255 12.55 -3.81 -5.59
N PHE A 256 11.98 -3.81 -6.79
CA PHE A 256 10.54 -3.94 -6.97
C PHE A 256 10.21 -4.63 -8.29
N ARG A 257 9.00 -5.19 -8.35
CA ARG A 257 8.41 -5.74 -9.57
C ARG A 257 7.17 -4.96 -9.95
N LYS A 258 6.90 -4.86 -11.24
CA LYS A 258 5.72 -4.21 -11.80
C LYS A 258 5.10 -5.09 -12.85
N LEU A 259 3.77 -5.15 -12.84
CA LEU A 259 3.00 -5.97 -13.76
C LEU A 259 3.14 -5.40 -15.18
N TYR A 260 3.62 -6.21 -16.11
CA TYR A 260 3.75 -5.86 -17.52
C TYR A 260 2.51 -6.26 -18.33
N GLY A 261 1.93 -7.42 -17.99
CA GLY A 261 0.92 -8.07 -18.81
C GLY A 261 0.53 -9.43 -18.26
N LYS A 262 -0.44 -10.06 -18.93
CA LYS A 262 -0.88 -11.41 -18.65
C LYS A 262 -0.99 -12.23 -19.93
N ILE A 263 -0.64 -13.50 -19.83
CA ILE A 263 -0.83 -14.50 -20.87
C ILE A 263 -2.11 -15.26 -20.53
N GLU A 264 -3.09 -15.23 -21.44
CA GLU A 264 -4.43 -15.79 -21.23
C GLU A 264 -4.53 -17.28 -21.64
N GLN A 265 -3.40 -17.98 -21.74
CA GLN A 265 -3.31 -19.40 -22.07
C GLN A 265 -2.41 -20.14 -21.07
N ASP A 266 -2.68 -21.44 -20.90
CA ASP A 266 -1.87 -22.31 -20.05
C ASP A 266 -0.49 -22.55 -20.67
N LEU A 267 0.53 -22.66 -19.82
CA LEU A 267 1.90 -23.01 -20.19
C LEU A 267 2.24 -24.39 -19.59
N GLN A 268 2.59 -25.35 -20.44
CA GLN A 268 2.78 -26.74 -20.02
C GLN A 268 4.13 -26.95 -19.34
N ALA A 269 4.22 -27.96 -18.46
CA ALA A 269 5.50 -28.33 -17.85
C ALA A 269 6.53 -28.76 -18.92
N ASN A 270 7.78 -28.38 -18.72
CA ASN A 270 8.92 -28.58 -19.62
C ASN A 270 8.81 -27.90 -21.00
N GLU A 271 7.83 -27.03 -21.20
CA GLU A 271 7.70 -26.24 -22.42
C GLU A 271 8.81 -25.18 -22.48
N LYS A 272 9.38 -24.98 -23.67
CA LYS A 272 10.41 -23.95 -23.91
C LYS A 272 9.78 -22.69 -24.48
N ILE A 273 9.84 -21.62 -23.71
CA ILE A 273 9.37 -20.30 -24.07
C ILE A 273 10.56 -19.51 -24.62
N GLN A 274 10.44 -19.01 -25.84
CA GLN A 274 11.36 -18.03 -26.39
C GLN A 274 10.82 -16.63 -26.13
N VAL A 275 11.60 -15.83 -25.43
CA VAL A 275 11.30 -14.43 -25.12
C VAL A 275 12.22 -13.54 -25.94
N VAL A 276 11.64 -12.70 -26.79
CA VAL A 276 12.33 -11.63 -27.51
C VAL A 276 12.21 -10.36 -26.67
N ILE A 277 13.33 -9.89 -26.15
CA ILE A 277 13.43 -8.72 -25.28
C ILE A 277 14.03 -7.55 -26.07
N GLN A 278 13.40 -6.38 -26.02
CA GLN A 278 14.03 -5.13 -26.45
C GLN A 278 14.60 -4.42 -25.23
N ASN A 279 15.92 -4.51 -25.05
CA ASN A 279 16.65 -4.00 -23.88
C ASN A 279 16.96 -2.50 -24.03
N ASN A 280 15.97 -1.62 -23.89
CA ASN A 280 16.07 -0.17 -24.11
C ASN A 280 16.36 0.65 -22.84
N TYR A 281 15.93 0.17 -21.68
CA TYR A 281 15.92 0.93 -20.44
C TYR A 281 17.30 0.94 -19.79
N ASN A 282 17.92 2.11 -19.67
CA ASN A 282 19.27 2.22 -19.12
C ASN A 282 19.28 2.02 -17.60
N THR A 283 19.89 0.91 -17.17
CA THR A 283 20.13 0.59 -15.75
C THR A 283 21.62 0.59 -15.40
N TYR A 284 22.51 0.56 -16.38
CA TYR A 284 23.94 0.42 -16.16
C TYR A 284 24.55 1.68 -15.53
N SER A 285 23.97 2.86 -15.77
CA SER A 285 24.46 4.14 -15.23
C SER A 285 24.42 4.25 -13.71
N PHE A 286 23.54 3.47 -13.07
CA PHE A 286 23.39 3.39 -11.62
C PHE A 286 23.56 1.97 -11.09
N SER A 287 24.20 1.08 -11.87
CA SER A 287 24.42 -0.32 -11.49
C SER A 287 23.13 -1.08 -11.11
N GLY A 288 22.00 -0.71 -11.73
CA GLY A 288 20.74 -1.43 -11.63
C GLY A 288 20.76 -2.75 -12.37
N LYS A 289 19.85 -3.65 -12.00
CA LYS A 289 19.68 -4.96 -12.65
C LYS A 289 18.26 -5.09 -13.17
N LYS A 290 18.06 -5.88 -14.21
CA LYS A 290 16.75 -6.13 -14.82
C LYS A 290 16.47 -7.61 -14.92
N LYS A 291 15.31 -7.99 -14.42
CA LYS A 291 14.82 -9.37 -14.50
C LYS A 291 13.42 -9.39 -15.09
N LEU A 292 13.15 -10.47 -15.79
CA LEU A 292 11.82 -10.83 -16.27
C LEU A 292 11.30 -11.94 -15.37
N ASP A 293 10.15 -11.71 -14.75
CA ASP A 293 9.51 -12.69 -13.89
C ASP A 293 8.20 -13.17 -14.53
N ILE A 294 8.03 -14.48 -14.66
CA ILE A 294 6.79 -15.11 -15.12
C ILE A 294 6.21 -15.87 -13.95
N VAL A 295 5.03 -15.47 -13.49
CA VAL A 295 4.44 -15.96 -12.25
C VAL A 295 3.07 -16.57 -12.52
N LEU A 296 2.83 -17.75 -11.97
CA LEU A 296 1.53 -18.41 -12.03
C LEU A 296 0.47 -17.58 -11.31
N GLY A 297 -0.57 -17.17 -12.04
CA GLY A 297 -1.78 -16.63 -11.45
C GLY A 297 -2.67 -17.74 -10.94
N ASN A 298 -2.72 -17.95 -9.63
CA ASN A 298 -3.83 -18.75 -9.08
C ASN A 298 -5.10 -17.92 -9.26
N GLY A 299 -6.12 -18.45 -9.96
CA GLY A 299 -7.44 -17.81 -10.19
C GLY A 299 -8.21 -17.42 -8.92
N LYS A 300 -7.64 -17.69 -7.74
CA LYS A 300 -7.84 -16.96 -6.50
C LYS A 300 -6.45 -16.61 -5.98
N GLY A 301 -6.11 -15.32 -5.99
CA GLY A 301 -4.77 -14.79 -5.74
C GLY A 301 -3.98 -15.60 -4.72
N THR A 302 -2.84 -16.11 -5.16
CA THR A 302 -1.76 -16.65 -4.33
C THR A 302 -1.62 -15.82 -3.06
N SER A 303 -1.67 -16.42 -1.86
CA SER A 303 -1.65 -15.64 -0.60
C SER A 303 -0.43 -14.72 -0.48
N ASN A 304 0.72 -15.05 -1.11
CA ASN A 304 1.90 -14.18 -1.16
C ASN A 304 1.83 -13.10 -2.24
N SER A 305 1.19 -13.36 -3.38
CA SER A 305 0.98 -12.31 -4.40
C SER A 305 -0.25 -11.46 -4.10
N ARG A 306 -1.23 -11.98 -3.36
CA ARG A 306 -2.33 -11.22 -2.74
C ARG A 306 -1.81 -10.34 -1.60
N LEU A 307 -0.74 -10.75 -0.90
CA LEU A 307 0.01 -9.86 0.00
C LEU A 307 0.75 -8.73 -0.73
N MET A 308 1.02 -8.86 -2.04
CA MET A 308 1.59 -7.78 -2.89
C MET A 308 0.56 -7.08 -3.79
N LEU A 309 -0.61 -7.69 -4.01
CA LEU A 309 -1.71 -7.23 -4.86
C LEU A 309 -2.94 -6.87 -4.02
N GLU A 310 -2.77 -6.64 -2.73
CA GLU A 310 -3.78 -6.12 -1.81
C GLU A 310 -3.05 -5.23 -0.78
N GLU A 311 -2.15 -4.37 -1.25
CA GLU A 311 -2.06 -3.04 -0.64
C GLU A 311 -3.40 -2.38 -0.90
N ASP A 312 -4.28 -2.51 0.08
CA ASP A 312 -5.56 -1.83 0.19
C ASP A 312 -5.25 -0.31 0.28
N ASP A 313 -4.92 0.27 -0.89
CA ASP A 313 -4.41 1.64 -1.06
C ASP A 313 -5.51 2.63 -0.69
N ARG A 314 -5.62 2.91 0.60
CA ARG A 314 -6.33 4.08 1.12
C ARG A 314 -5.32 5.20 1.27
N ASP A 315 -5.01 5.85 0.15
CA ASP A 315 -4.30 7.12 0.17
C ASP A 315 -5.11 8.14 0.99
N LEU A 316 -4.52 8.63 2.07
CA LEU A 316 -5.04 9.77 2.82
C LEU A 316 -4.98 11.00 1.89
N LEU A 317 -6.13 11.62 1.65
CA LEU A 317 -6.24 12.89 0.98
C LEU A 317 -5.88 14.03 1.95
N ASP A 318 -5.55 15.20 1.40
CA ASP A 318 -5.43 16.41 2.22
C ASP A 318 -6.73 16.61 3.03
N ASN A 319 -6.59 16.82 4.34
CA ASN A 319 -7.64 16.91 5.38
C ASN A 319 -8.22 15.58 5.92
N ASP A 320 -7.66 14.41 5.57
CA ASP A 320 -8.08 13.12 6.16
C ASP A 320 -7.55 12.89 7.58
N VAL A 321 -6.49 13.60 7.98
CA VAL A 321 -5.98 13.66 9.35
C VAL A 321 -6.27 15.05 9.90
N GLN A 322 -7.10 15.12 10.94
CA GLN A 322 -7.49 16.36 11.60
C GLN A 322 -6.90 16.39 13.00
N MET A 323 -6.33 17.53 13.39
CA MET A 323 -5.91 17.76 14.77
C MET A 323 -7.12 18.32 15.53
N GLU A 324 -7.66 17.53 16.44
CA GLU A 324 -8.75 17.94 17.33
C GLU A 324 -8.26 18.03 18.77
N PHE A 325 -8.95 18.81 19.60
CA PHE A 325 -8.68 18.86 21.03
C PHE A 325 -9.84 18.19 21.76
N ALA A 326 -9.59 16.99 22.30
CA ALA A 326 -10.53 16.27 23.15
C ALA A 326 -10.05 16.40 24.61
N ASP A 327 -10.91 16.93 25.49
CA ASP A 327 -10.61 17.15 26.91
C ASP A 327 -9.31 17.93 27.20
N GLY A 328 -8.97 18.89 26.34
CA GLY A 328 -7.78 19.73 26.47
C GLY A 328 -6.46 19.06 26.07
N LEU A 329 -6.48 17.83 25.55
CA LEU A 329 -5.34 17.18 24.93
C LEU A 329 -5.42 17.21 23.40
N PRO A 330 -4.29 17.40 22.70
CA PRO A 330 -4.25 17.23 21.25
C PRO A 330 -4.49 15.75 20.91
N SER A 331 -5.50 15.51 20.07
CA SER A 331 -5.93 14.22 19.55
C SER A 331 -5.90 14.28 18.03
N THR A 332 -5.39 13.23 17.39
CA THR A 332 -5.48 13.07 15.94
C THR A 332 -6.79 12.37 15.60
N GLY A 333 -7.75 13.09 15.02
CA GLY A 333 -8.98 12.57 14.46
C GLY A 333 -8.84 12.21 12.98
N PHE A 334 -9.68 11.31 12.49
CA PHE A 334 -9.76 10.96 11.08
C PHE A 334 -11.09 11.46 10.51
N SER A 335 -11.10 11.90 9.24
CA SER A 335 -12.33 12.36 8.57
C SER A 335 -13.41 11.28 8.53
N ASP A 336 -14.69 11.68 8.42
CA ASP A 336 -15.83 10.74 8.28
C ASP A 336 -15.65 9.78 7.09
N ARG A 337 -14.97 10.24 6.03
CA ARG A 337 -14.59 9.41 4.89
C ARG A 337 -13.62 8.30 5.29
N VAL A 338 -12.59 8.61 6.08
CA VAL A 338 -11.65 7.60 6.61
C VAL A 338 -12.35 6.67 7.59
N GLN A 339 -13.23 7.18 8.46
CA GLN A 339 -14.03 6.32 9.35
C GLN A 339 -14.95 5.36 8.57
N ALA A 340 -15.61 5.82 7.51
CA ALA A 340 -16.45 4.99 6.65
C ALA A 340 -15.63 3.94 5.87
N LEU A 341 -14.43 4.30 5.42
CA LEU A 341 -13.47 3.39 4.79
C LEU A 341 -12.98 2.32 5.77
N LEU A 342 -12.67 2.69 7.02
CA LEU A 342 -12.31 1.76 8.09
C LEU A 342 -13.46 0.80 8.41
N GLN A 343 -14.70 1.30 8.50
CA GLN A 343 -15.89 0.46 8.72
C GLN A 343 -16.16 -0.50 7.56
N ASN A 344 -15.99 -0.08 6.31
CA ASN A 344 -16.17 -0.94 5.15
C ASN A 344 -15.05 -1.97 4.97
N SER A 345 -13.80 -1.62 5.30
CA SER A 345 -12.66 -2.54 5.28
C SER A 345 -12.80 -3.64 6.35
N MET A 346 -13.25 -3.28 7.56
CA MET A 346 -13.51 -4.23 8.64
C MET A 346 -14.60 -5.27 8.29
N LYS A 347 -15.53 -4.94 7.38
CA LYS A 347 -16.62 -5.84 6.97
C LYS A 347 -16.20 -7.03 6.08
N SER A 348 -15.08 -6.95 5.35
CA SER A 348 -14.82 -7.92 4.27
C SER A 348 -13.96 -9.12 4.67
N ILE A 349 -12.98 -8.95 5.57
CA ILE A 349 -12.00 -10.01 5.91
C ILE A 349 -12.13 -10.43 7.38
N MET A 350 -12.13 -9.48 8.31
CA MET A 350 -12.28 -9.80 9.74
C MET A 350 -13.67 -10.36 10.05
N ILE A 351 -14.76 -9.84 9.48
CA ILE A 351 -16.11 -10.41 9.71
C ILE A 351 -16.32 -11.75 8.99
N LYS A 352 -15.63 -12.06 7.88
CA LYS A 352 -15.72 -13.41 7.27
C LYS A 352 -14.94 -14.46 8.05
N ILE A 353 -13.82 -14.10 8.66
CA ILE A 353 -13.01 -14.99 9.50
C ILE A 353 -13.58 -15.10 10.93
N LEU A 354 -14.10 -14.00 11.49
CA LEU A 354 -14.72 -13.97 12.82
C LEU A 354 -16.19 -14.39 12.80
N GLY A 355 -16.91 -14.17 11.70
CA GLY A 355 -18.36 -14.36 11.57
C GLY A 355 -18.84 -15.80 11.60
N LEU A 356 -17.95 -16.79 11.54
CA LEU A 356 -18.32 -18.20 11.70
C LEU A 356 -18.33 -18.67 13.16
N LYS A 357 -17.95 -17.86 14.16
CA LYS A 357 -17.99 -18.25 15.59
C LYS A 357 -18.09 -17.09 16.62
N ILE A 358 -18.84 -16.02 16.33
CA ILE A 358 -19.03 -14.87 17.27
C ILE A 358 -19.79 -15.24 18.57
N GLY A 359 -20.35 -16.44 18.70
CA GLY A 359 -20.89 -16.91 19.99
C GLY A 359 -19.82 -17.04 21.09
N GLY A 360 -18.56 -17.33 20.73
CA GLY A 360 -17.48 -17.56 21.70
C GLY A 360 -16.75 -16.29 22.16
N LEU A 361 -16.59 -15.31 21.28
CA LEU A 361 -15.84 -14.09 21.59
C LEU A 361 -16.62 -13.17 22.53
N ASN A 362 -17.94 -13.07 22.36
CA ASN A 362 -18.83 -12.38 23.30
C ASN A 362 -18.87 -13.07 24.66
N ALA A 363 -18.80 -14.41 24.71
CA ALA A 363 -18.68 -15.16 25.95
C ALA A 363 -17.32 -14.95 26.64
N MET A 364 -16.24 -14.79 25.88
CA MET A 364 -14.90 -14.51 26.41
C MET A 364 -14.77 -13.06 26.89
N LEU A 365 -15.29 -12.09 26.14
CA LEU A 365 -15.41 -10.69 26.56
C LEU A 365 -16.29 -10.55 27.81
N ASN A 366 -17.45 -11.23 27.86
CA ASN A 366 -18.29 -11.27 29.06
C ASN A 366 -17.58 -11.95 30.25
N LYS A 367 -16.76 -12.98 30.02
CA LYS A 367 -15.93 -13.59 31.07
C LYS A 367 -14.80 -12.66 31.54
N ILE A 368 -14.18 -11.89 30.65
CA ILE A 368 -13.16 -10.90 31.01
C ILE A 368 -13.80 -9.73 31.78
N TYR A 369 -14.97 -9.25 31.34
CA TYR A 369 -15.78 -8.28 32.08
C TYR A 369 -16.22 -8.82 33.44
N ALA A 370 -16.63 -10.09 33.52
CA ALA A 370 -16.96 -10.73 34.79
C ALA A 370 -15.73 -10.84 35.70
N VAL A 371 -14.54 -11.17 35.17
CA VAL A 371 -13.28 -11.17 35.94
C VAL A 371 -12.93 -9.77 36.47
N CYS A 372 -13.21 -8.70 35.70
CA CYS A 372 -13.06 -7.33 36.17
C CYS A 372 -14.14 -6.90 37.21
N LEU A 373 -15.30 -7.58 37.27
CA LEU A 373 -16.40 -7.31 38.21
C LEU A 373 -16.42 -8.24 39.44
N SER A 374 -15.64 -9.33 39.45
CA SER A 374 -15.73 -10.40 40.47
C SER A 374 -14.78 -10.24 41.66
N TYR A 375 -13.94 -9.20 41.70
CA TYR A 375 -13.17 -8.91 42.90
C TYR A 375 -13.99 -7.99 43.82
N PRO A 376 -14.47 -8.47 44.98
CA PRO A 376 -15.13 -7.60 45.93
C PRO A 376 -14.13 -6.54 46.37
N PHE A 377 -14.55 -5.28 46.26
CA PHE A 377 -13.94 -4.15 46.93
C PHE A 377 -13.85 -4.49 48.41
N SER A 378 -12.64 -4.75 48.91
CA SER A 378 -12.32 -4.73 50.33
C SER A 378 -11.74 -3.38 50.71
#